data_AF-A0A9C8H8C4-F1
#
_entry.id   AF-A0A9C8H8C4-F1
#
_cell.length_a   1.000
_cell.length_b   1.000
_cell.length_c   1.000
_cell.angle_alpha   90.00
_cell.angle_beta   90.00
_cell.angle_gamma   90.00
#
_symmetry.space_group_name_H-M   'P 1'
#
loop_
_entity.id
_entity.type
_entity.pdbx_description
1 polymer ?
#
loop_
_entity_poly.entity_id
_entity_poly.type
_entity_poly.pdbx_seq_one_letter_code
_entity_poly.pdbx_strand_id
1 'polypeptide(L)'
;MLQRHCLNQKELARRWGISHRTLERWRYGGQGPAFLELGGRVLYRLADIEAFEQSQLQLALKISEAVARVGHTPRRLTADPARASSHGATHQRTARLC
;
A
#
# COMPACT_ATOMS: atom_id res chain seq x y z
N MET A 1 -17.96 9.39 32.23
CA MET A 1 -17.61 10.62 31.49
C MET A 1 -17.09 10.22 30.12
N LEU A 2 -17.91 10.23 29.06
CA LEU A 2 -17.42 9.98 27.71
C LEU A 2 -16.71 11.24 27.21
N GLN A 3 -15.39 11.30 27.40
CA GLN A 3 -14.57 12.28 26.70
C GLN A 3 -14.64 11.94 25.21
N ARG A 4 -15.49 12.66 24.47
CA ARG A 4 -15.61 12.56 23.01
C ARG A 4 -14.39 13.23 22.37
N HIS A 5 -13.22 12.62 22.53
CA HIS A 5 -12.00 13.06 21.88
C HIS A 5 -12.14 12.82 20.38
N CYS A 6 -12.19 13.92 19.63
CA CYS A 6 -12.17 13.93 18.18
C CYS A 6 -10.79 14.40 17.75
N LEU A 7 -10.17 13.66 16.82
CA LEU A 7 -8.87 13.97 16.25
C LEU A 7 -9.06 14.61 14.88
N ASN A 8 -8.30 15.67 14.63
CA ASN A 8 -8.15 16.20 13.29
C ASN A 8 -7.30 15.27 12.43
N GLN A 9 -7.42 15.42 11.11
CA GLN A 9 -6.64 14.65 10.15
C GLN A 9 -5.11 14.68 10.41
N LYS A 10 -4.55 15.84 10.77
CA LYS A 10 -3.12 15.97 11.09
C LYS A 10 -2.72 15.23 12.37
N GLU A 11 -3.63 15.16 13.35
CA GLU A 11 -3.39 14.45 14.60
C GLU A 11 -3.46 12.95 14.41
N LEU A 12 -4.46 12.47 13.66
CA LEU A 12 -4.56 11.07 13.26
C LEU A 12 -3.33 10.63 12.45
N ALA A 13 -2.90 11.46 11.49
CA ALA A 13 -1.69 11.23 10.70
C ALA A 13 -0.44 11.08 11.59
N ARG A 14 -0.28 11.97 12.59
CA ARG A 14 0.82 11.88 13.56
C ARG A 14 0.76 10.62 14.41
N ARG A 15 -0.44 10.24 14.90
CA ARG A 15 -0.62 9.02 15.70
C ARG A 15 -0.24 7.76 14.94
N TRP A 16 -0.63 7.66 13.67
CA TRP A 16 -0.34 6.51 12.83
C TRP A 16 1.03 6.58 12.12
N GLY A 17 1.74 7.71 12.23
CA GLY A 17 3.02 7.90 11.54
C GLY A 17 2.90 7.96 10.02
N ILE A 18 1.72 8.28 9.48
CA ILE A 18 1.48 8.39 8.03
C ILE A 18 1.34 9.84 7.60
N SER A 19 1.56 10.11 6.32
CA SER A 19 1.28 11.45 5.76
C SER A 19 -0.22 11.73 5.77
N HIS A 20 -0.61 12.95 6.14
CA HIS A 20 -2.00 13.41 6.02
C HIS A 20 -2.53 13.27 4.59
N ARG A 21 -1.65 13.37 3.57
CA ARG A 21 -1.97 13.16 2.15
C ARG A 21 -2.48 11.74 1.88
N THR A 22 -1.97 10.74 2.61
CA THR A 22 -2.47 9.36 2.53
C THR A 22 -3.92 9.27 3.02
N LEU A 23 -4.24 9.96 4.12
CA LEU A 23 -5.62 10.05 4.61
C LEU A 23 -6.54 10.77 3.61
N GLU A 24 -6.05 11.80 2.90
CA GLU A 24 -6.84 12.42 1.82
C GLU A 24 -7.14 11.44 0.70
N ARG A 25 -6.13 10.69 0.24
CA ARG A 25 -6.30 9.67 -0.80
C ARG A 25 -7.30 8.60 -0.37
N TRP A 26 -7.24 8.16 0.89
CA TRP A 26 -8.17 7.18 1.44
C TRP A 26 -9.62 7.69 1.41
N ARG A 27 -9.87 8.95 1.78
CA ARG A 27 -11.21 9.56 1.69
C ARG A 27 -11.78 9.51 0.27
N TYR A 28 -10.99 9.88 -0.74
CA TYR A 28 -11.44 9.79 -2.13
C TYR A 28 -11.67 8.35 -2.61
N GLY A 29 -10.89 7.40 -2.08
CA GLY A 29 -11.03 5.98 -2.38
C GLY A 29 -12.13 5.26 -1.58
N GLY A 30 -12.87 5.96 -0.71
CA GLY A 30 -13.84 5.34 0.21
C GLY A 30 -13.19 4.38 1.22
N GLN A 31 -11.90 4.55 1.48
CA GLN A 31 -11.11 3.74 2.41
C GLN A 31 -10.85 4.51 3.71
N GLY A 32 -10.66 3.79 4.80
CA GLY A 32 -10.27 4.36 6.10
C GLY A 32 -11.40 4.41 7.14
N PRO A 33 -11.10 5.00 8.32
CA PRO A 33 -12.06 5.15 9.41
C PRO A 33 -13.16 6.15 9.06
N ALA A 34 -14.32 6.00 9.69
CA ALA A 34 -15.43 6.94 9.53
C ALA A 34 -15.00 8.35 9.97
N PHE A 35 -15.44 9.35 9.20
CA PHE A 35 -15.12 10.75 9.43
C PHE A 35 -16.37 11.61 9.48
N LEU A 36 -16.26 12.74 10.16
CA LEU A 36 -17.28 13.76 10.29
C LEU A 36 -16.79 15.03 9.58
N GLU A 37 -17.59 15.53 8.65
CA GLU A 37 -17.35 16.82 8.01
C GLU A 37 -18.14 17.89 8.78
N LEU A 38 -17.41 18.78 9.45
CA LEU A 38 -17.98 19.84 10.28
C LEU A 38 -17.38 21.18 9.85
N GLY A 39 -18.18 22.02 9.19
CA GLY A 39 -17.77 23.37 8.79
C GLY A 39 -16.51 23.42 7.92
N GLY A 40 -16.36 22.47 6.99
CA GLY A 40 -15.19 22.36 6.10
C GLY A 40 -13.96 21.71 6.75
N ARG A 41 -14.09 21.15 7.95
CA ARG A 41 -13.03 20.39 8.62
C ARG A 41 -13.42 18.92 8.71
N VAL A 42 -12.43 18.04 8.58
CA VAL A 42 -12.60 16.59 8.72
C VAL A 42 -12.09 16.15 10.08
N LEU A 43 -13.00 15.57 10.86
CA LEU A 43 -12.75 15.08 12.21
C LEU A 43 -12.98 13.57 12.28
N TYR A 44 -12.15 12.90 13.05
CA TYR A 44 -12.22 11.46 13.30
C TYR A 44 -12.49 11.22 14.77
N ARG A 45 -13.51 10.44 15.10
CA ARG A 45 -13.75 10.06 16.50
C ARG A 45 -12.81 8.93 16.87
N LEU A 46 -12.32 8.93 18.11
CA LEU A 46 -11.49 7.83 18.62
C LEU A 46 -12.15 6.47 18.45
N ALA A 47 -13.45 6.35 18.79
CA ALA A 47 -14.17 5.09 18.66
C ALA A 47 -14.18 4.54 17.22
N ASP A 48 -14.30 5.42 16.21
CA ASP A 48 -14.29 5.01 14.81
C ASP A 48 -12.88 4.60 14.35
N ILE A 49 -11.85 5.26 14.89
CA ILE A 49 -10.44 4.91 14.65
C ILE A 49 -10.15 3.51 15.23
N GLU A 50 -10.54 3.25 16.47
CA GLU A 50 -10.34 1.96 17.14
C GLU A 50 -11.10 0.83 16.45
N ALA A 51 -12.35 1.08 16.04
CA ALA A 51 -13.15 0.12 15.28
C ALA A 51 -12.49 -0.21 13.93
N PHE A 52 -11.88 0.78 13.27
CA PHE A 52 -11.14 0.58 12.04
C PHE A 52 -9.86 -0.25 12.27
N GLU A 53 -9.08 0.07 13.31
CA GLU A 53 -7.89 -0.69 13.70
C GLU A 53 -8.23 -2.17 13.94
N GLN A 54 -9.31 -2.45 14.68
CA GLN A 54 -9.79 -3.82 14.91
C GLN A 54 -10.21 -4.52 13.61
N SER A 55 -10.93 -3.81 12.73
CA SER A 55 -11.34 -4.36 11.43
C SER A 55 -10.15 -4.71 10.55
N GLN A 56 -9.10 -3.87 10.54
CA GLN A 56 -7.87 -4.13 9.80
C GLN A 56 -7.13 -5.36 10.35
N LEU A 57 -7.04 -5.50 11.68
CA LEU A 57 -6.45 -6.69 12.29
C LEU A 57 -7.20 -7.97 11.90
N GLN A 58 -8.54 -7.95 11.92
CA GLN A 58 -9.37 -9.07 11.51
C GLN A 58 -9.18 -9.43 10.03
N LEU A 59 -9.05 -8.42 9.16
CA LEU A 59 -8.73 -8.62 7.74
C LEU A 59 -7.37 -9.29 7.56
N ALA A 60 -6.35 -8.83 8.29
CA ALA A 60 -5.00 -9.41 8.23
C ALA A 60 -5.00 -10.89 8.64
N LEU A 61 -5.74 -11.25 9.69
CA LEU A 61 -5.89 -12.65 10.13
C LEU A 61 -6.61 -13.52 9.08
N LYS A 62 -7.66 -13.01 8.44
CA LYS A 62 -8.35 -13.73 7.37
C LYS A 62 -7.47 -13.94 6.15
N ILE A 63 -6.66 -12.95 5.80
CA ILE A 63 -5.71 -13.04 4.69
C ILE A 63 -4.65 -14.11 5.00
N SER A 64 -4.07 -14.10 6.21
CA SER A 64 -3.06 -15.10 6.56
C SER A 64 -3.64 -16.52 6.57
N GLU A 65 -4.87 -16.70 7.06
CA GLU A 65 -5.59 -17.97 6.99
C GLU A 65 -5.84 -18.41 5.54
N ALA A 66 -6.29 -17.50 4.68
CA ALA A 66 -6.52 -17.80 3.26
C ALA A 66 -5.21 -18.20 2.55
N VAL A 67 -4.11 -17.49 2.81
CA VAL A 67 -2.78 -17.81 2.27
C VAL A 67 -2.31 -19.19 2.75
N ALA A 68 -2.58 -19.56 4.01
CA ALA A 68 -2.24 -20.88 4.54
C ALA A 68 -3.03 -22.01 3.82
N ARG A 69 -4.31 -21.78 3.51
CA ARG A 69 -5.15 -22.76 2.78
C ARG A 69 -4.74 -22.97 1.33
N VAL A 70 -4.29 -21.91 0.65
CA VAL A 70 -3.88 -21.97 -0.76
C VAL A 70 -2.57 -22.75 -0.92
N GLY A 71 -1.74 -22.85 0.13
CA GLY A 71 -0.45 -23.50 0.07
C GLY A 71 0.53 -22.67 -0.76
N HIS A 72 1.70 -22.38 -0.21
CA HIS A 72 2.76 -21.73 -0.97
C HIS A 72 3.30 -22.73 -2.00
N THR A 73 2.76 -22.75 -3.22
CA THR A 73 3.46 -23.34 -4.35
C THR A 73 4.56 -22.37 -4.74
N PRO A 74 5.85 -22.70 -4.52
CA PRO A 74 6.93 -21.83 -4.97
C PRO A 74 6.76 -21.65 -6.47
N ARG A 75 6.70 -20.39 -6.91
CA ARG A 75 6.62 -20.06 -8.34
C ARG A 75 7.88 -20.64 -8.97
N ARG A 76 7.73 -21.78 -9.66
CA ARG A 76 8.84 -22.45 -10.33
C ARG A 76 9.37 -21.45 -11.35
N LEU A 77 10.50 -20.83 -11.03
CA LEU A 77 11.29 -20.07 -11.99
C LEU A 77 11.86 -21.12 -12.96
N THR A 78 11.05 -21.57 -13.92
CA THR A 78 11.59 -22.22 -15.09
C THR A 78 12.45 -21.16 -15.76
N ALA A 79 13.77 -21.25 -15.58
CA ALA A 79 14.71 -20.61 -16.47
C ALA A 79 14.36 -21.10 -17.87
N ASP A 80 13.83 -20.21 -18.71
CA ASP A 80 13.59 -20.49 -20.11
C ASP A 80 14.97 -20.55 -20.79
N PRO A 81 15.44 -21.73 -21.23
CA PRO A 81 16.80 -21.86 -21.77
C PRO A 81 16.96 -21.19 -23.15
N ALA A 82 15.92 -20.55 -23.71
CA ALA A 82 15.96 -20.00 -25.06
C ALA A 82 16.50 -18.57 -25.18
N ARG A 83 16.94 -17.90 -24.10
CA ARG A 83 17.45 -16.51 -24.16
C ARG A 83 18.97 -16.37 -23.94
N ALA A 84 19.75 -17.38 -24.33
CA ALA A 84 21.19 -17.28 -24.43
C ALA A 84 21.62 -17.27 -25.90
N SER A 85 21.55 -16.11 -26.57
CA SER A 85 22.42 -15.73 -27.69
C SER A 85 21.92 -14.45 -28.36
N SER A 86 22.68 -13.36 -28.24
CA SER A 86 22.98 -12.40 -29.32
C SER A 86 23.52 -11.07 -28.77
N HIS A 87 24.77 -11.04 -28.30
CA HIS A 87 25.55 -9.79 -28.25
C HIS A 87 26.99 -10.11 -28.64
N GLY A 88 27.33 -9.85 -29.91
CA GLY A 88 28.66 -10.09 -30.45
C GLY A 88 28.76 -9.66 -31.91
N ALA A 89 28.67 -8.35 -32.18
CA ALA A 89 29.07 -7.77 -33.45
C ALA A 89 29.79 -6.44 -33.18
N THR A 90 31.08 -6.57 -32.88
CA THR A 90 32.06 -5.49 -32.83
C THR A 90 32.17 -4.85 -34.21
N HIS A 91 31.75 -3.59 -34.34
CA HIS A 91 32.03 -2.77 -35.52
C HIS A 91 33.54 -2.51 -35.62
N GLN A 92 34.24 -3.25 -36.48
CA GLN A 92 35.54 -2.80 -36.97
C GLN A 92 35.30 -1.73 -38.04
N ARG A 93 35.51 -0.47 -37.66
CA ARG A 93 35.66 0.65 -38.60
C ARG A 93 36.95 0.42 -39.39
N THR A 94 36.83 -0.13 -40.59
CA THR A 94 37.92 -0.11 -41.57
C THR A 94 38.06 1.30 -42.13
N ALA A 95 39.17 1.95 -41.80
CA ALA A 95 39.66 3.11 -42.52
C ALA A 95 39.98 2.71 -43.98
N ARG A 96 39.44 3.45 -44.94
CA ARG A 96 39.89 3.40 -46.34
C ARG A 96 40.06 4.84 -46.83
N LEU A 97 41.32 5.25 -46.82
CA LEU A 97 42.04 6.05 -47.80
C LEU A 97 41.19 6.74 -48.90
N CYS A 98 41.13 8.07 -48.82
CA CYS A 98 41.35 8.99 -49.93
C CYS A 98 42.33 10.07 -49.44
#